data_AF-A0A1G1J2T4-F1
#
_entry.id   AF-A0A1G1J2T4-F1
#
_cell.length_a   1.000
_cell.length_b   1.000
_cell.length_c   1.000
_cell.angle_alpha   90.00
_cell.angle_beta   90.00
_cell.angle_gamma   90.00
#
_symmetry.space_group_name_H-M   'P 1'
#
loop_
_entity.id
_entity.type
_entity.pdbx_description
1 polymer ?
#
loop_
_entity_poly.entity_id
_entity_poly.type
_entity_poly.pdbx_seq_one_letter_code
_entity_poly.pdbx_strand_id
1 'polypeptide(L)' 'MANNYSVPIKGVLKKLSIRDLNIKGKRLFIRVDFNVPLDENLNITDDKRIRSTLPTIN' A
#
# COMPACT_ATOMS: atom_id res chain seq x y z
N MET A 1 -14.45 -30.00 -5.46
CA MET A 1 -14.11 -29.06 -4.37
C MET A 1 -12.72 -28.51 -4.68
N ALA A 2 -12.62 -27.29 -5.21
CA ALA A 2 -11.35 -26.70 -5.64
C ALA A 2 -10.64 -26.08 -4.42
N ASN A 3 -9.47 -26.61 -4.07
CA ASN A 3 -8.64 -26.06 -3.01
C ASN A 3 -8.00 -24.74 -3.46
N ASN A 4 -8.46 -23.63 -2.89
CA ASN A 4 -7.86 -22.30 -3.03
C ASN A 4 -6.55 -22.24 -2.24
N TYR A 5 -5.47 -22.79 -2.80
CA TYR A 5 -4.12 -22.52 -2.32
C TYR A 5 -3.66 -21.15 -2.84
N SER A 6 -3.77 -20.12 -2.01
CA SER A 6 -3.13 -18.83 -2.25
C SER A 6 -1.62 -19.00 -2.12
N VAL A 7 -0.93 -19.18 -3.26
CA VAL A 7 0.53 -19.20 -3.30
C VAL A 7 1.05 -17.80 -2.93
N PRO A 8 1.95 -17.65 -1.96
CA PRO A 8 2.54 -16.36 -1.65
C PRO A 8 3.30 -15.83 -2.87
N ILE A 9 2.91 -14.65 -3.36
CA ILE A 9 3.43 -14.00 -4.58
C ILE A 9 4.97 -13.83 -4.55
N LYS A 10 5.59 -13.91 -3.37
CA LYS A 10 7.04 -13.81 -3.14
C LYS A 10 7.88 -14.77 -4.00
N GLY A 11 7.32 -15.90 -4.45
CA GLY A 11 7.99 -16.85 -5.35
C GLY A 11 7.74 -16.63 -6.85
N VAL A 12 6.70 -15.88 -7.22
CA VAL A 12 6.28 -15.65 -8.62
C VAL A 12 6.89 -14.36 -9.17
N LEU A 13 7.02 -13.34 -8.34
CA LEU A 13 7.62 -12.05 -8.69
C LEU A 13 8.89 -11.84 -7.86
N LYS A 14 10.06 -11.79 -8.51
CA LYS A 14 11.34 -11.44 -7.88
C LYS A 14 11.40 -9.93 -7.60
N LYS A 15 10.56 -9.44 -6.70
CA LYS A 15 10.46 -8.04 -6.30
C LYS A 15 10.82 -7.90 -4.82
N LEU A 16 11.54 -6.84 -4.50
CA LEU A 16 11.90 -6.51 -3.13
C LEU A 16 10.74 -5.77 -2.46
N SER A 17 10.30 -6.25 -1.29
CA SER A 17 9.24 -5.61 -0.52
C SER A 17 9.83 -4.66 0.54
N ILE A 18 9.06 -3.68 0.98
CA ILE A 18 9.42 -2.84 2.13
C ILE A 18 9.68 -3.67 3.40
N ARG A 19 9.01 -4.83 3.53
CA ARG A 19 9.19 -5.78 4.65
C ARG A 19 10.56 -6.46 4.66
N ASP A 20 11.28 -6.42 3.54
CA ASP A 20 12.60 -7.04 3.39
C ASP A 20 13.75 -6.04 3.65
N LEU A 21 13.45 -4.77 3.94
CA LEU A 21 14.43 -3.69 4.04
C LEU A 21 14.63 -3.19 5.48
N ASN A 22 15.88 -2.94 5.87
CA ASN A 22 16.18 -2.19 7.10
C ASN A 22 16.14 -0.68 6.82
N ILE A 23 15.09 -0.02 7.29
CA ILE A 23 14.80 1.38 7.01
C ILE A 23 15.04 2.32 8.21
N LYS A 24 15.46 1.79 9.36
CA LYS A 24 15.66 2.59 10.58
C LYS A 24 16.72 3.67 10.37
N GLY A 25 16.38 4.91 10.72
CA GLY A 25 17.27 6.07 10.61
C GLY A 25 17.52 6.55 9.17
N LYS A 26 16.81 6.00 8.18
CA LYS A 26 16.91 6.44 6.78
C LYS A 26 15.81 7.46 6.47
N ARG A 27 16.10 8.34 5.52
CA ARG A 27 15.07 9.17 4.87
C ARG A 27 14.48 8.39 3.71
N LEU A 28 13.17 8.24 3.69
CA LEU A 28 12.46 7.50 2.65
C LEU A 28 11.65 8.46 1.78
N PHE A 29 11.61 8.17 0.49
CA PHE A 29 10.66 8.75 -0.45
C PHE A 29 9.65 7.65 -0.81
N ILE A 30 8.38 7.85 -0.48
CA ILE A 30 7.31 6.88 -0.68
C ILE A 30 6.30 7.49 -1.64
N ARG A 31 6.11 6.86 -2.80
CA ARG A 31 5.03 7.21 -3.72
C ARG A 31 3.74 6.57 -3.23
N VAL A 32 2.70 7.38 -3.09
CA VAL A 32 1.36 6.97 -2.65
C VAL A 32 0.32 7.27 -3.72
N ASP A 33 -0.82 6.58 -3.64
CA ASP A 33 -2.00 6.83 -4.46
C ASP A 33 -3.06 7.55 -3.60
N PHE A 34 -3.08 8.88 -3.70
CA PHE A 34 -4.04 9.75 -3.01
C PHE A 34 -5.07 10.35 -3.97
N ASN A 35 -5.37 9.67 -5.08
CA ASN A 35 -6.42 10.10 -5.98
C ASN A 35 -7.80 9.78 -5.40
N VAL A 36 -8.25 10.56 -4.41
CA VAL A 36 -9.54 10.39 -3.70
C VAL A 36 -10.64 11.25 -4.32
N PRO A 37 -11.91 10.79 -4.28
CA PRO A 37 -13.04 11.62 -4.70
C PRO A 37 -13.25 12.79 -3.73
N LEU A 38 -13.56 13.95 -4.30
CA LEU A 38 -13.87 15.18 -3.58
C LEU A 38 -15.30 15.63 -3.90
N ASP A 39 -15.96 16.29 -2.95
CA ASP A 39 -17.22 17.01 -3.21
C ASP A 39 -16.98 18.40 -3.84
N GLU A 40 -18.05 19.14 -4.09
CA GLU A 40 -17.98 20.51 -4.66
C GLU A 40 -17.24 21.51 -3.78
N ASN A 41 -17.14 21.25 -2.47
CA ASN A 41 -16.43 22.06 -1.49
C ASN A 41 -15.00 21.56 -1.24
N LEU A 42 -14.50 20.62 -2.06
CA LEU A 42 -13.19 19.98 -1.94
C LEU A 42 -13.00 19.13 -0.68
N ASN A 43 -14.08 18.68 -0.04
CA ASN A 43 -13.99 17.72 1.05
C ASN A 43 -13.83 16.30 0.51
N ILE A 44 -13.05 15.49 1.20
CA ILE A 44 -12.87 14.07 0.87
C ILE A 44 -14.17 13.32 1.20
N THR A 45 -14.76 12.68 0.20
CA THR A 45 -16.00 11.91 0.36
C THR A 45 -15.75 10.43 0.65
N ASP A 46 -14.60 9.91 0.24
CA ASP A 46 -14.11 8.57 0.58
C ASP A 46 -12.57 8.57 0.70
N ASP A 47 -12.08 8.29 1.90
CA ASP A 47 -10.66 8.26 2.26
C ASP A 47 -10.06 6.84 2.26
N LYS A 48 -10.75 5.84 1.70
CA LYS A 48 -10.25 4.45 1.60
C LYS A 48 -8.84 4.36 1.01
N ARG A 49 -8.52 5.15 -0.02
CA ARG A 49 -7.18 5.16 -0.63
C ARG A 49 -6.12 5.67 0.35
N ILE A 50 -6.42 6.70 1.13
CA ILE A 50 -5.52 7.23 2.16
C ILE A 50 -5.30 6.19 3.26
N ARG A 51 -6.38 5.61 3.79
CA ARG A 51 -6.27 4.58 4.84
C ARG A 51 -5.50 3.34 4.37
N SER A 52 -5.59 2.99 3.09
CA SER A 52 -4.86 1.85 2.54
C SER A 52 -3.33 2.02 2.55
N THR A 53 -2.81 3.24 2.59
CA THR A 53 -1.36 3.50 2.63
C THR A 53 -0.78 3.47 4.03
N LEU A 54 -1.60 3.63 5.08
CA LEU A 54 -1.15 3.72 6.47
C LEU A 54 -0.28 2.54 6.92
N PRO A 55 -0.56 1.27 6.59
CA PRO A 55 0.29 0.14 6.99
C PRO A 55 1.72 0.17 6.41
N THR A 56 1.99 1.04 5.43
CA THR A 56 3.34 1.25 4.89
C THR A 56 4.09 2.35 5.66
N ILE A 57 3.36 3.25 6.31
CA ILE A 57 3.90 4.42 7.02
C ILE A 57 4.04 4.15 8.53
N ASN A 58 3.07 3.44 9.13
CA ASN A 58 2.91 3.27 10.59
C ASN A 58 3.15 1.83 11.05
#